data_AF-A0A972WX03-F1
#
_entry.id   AF-A0A972WX03-F1
#
_cell.length_a   1.000
_cell.length_b   1.000
_cell.length_c   1.000
_cell.angle_alpha   90.00
_cell.angle_beta   90.00
_cell.angle_gamma   90.00
#
_symmetry.space_group_name_H-M   'P 1'
#
loop_
_entity.id
_entity.type
_entity.pdbx_description
1 polymer ?
#
loop_
_entity_poly.entity_id
_entity_poly.type
_entity_poly.pdbx_seq_one_letter_code
_entity_poly.pdbx_strand_id
1 'polypeptide(L)' 'FAYYAHSYFCPVVDQTVFTTSYGNQFSAVIEDSNIYGVQFHPEKSGDFGRLVIQNFVSL' A
#
# COMPACT_ATOMS: atom_id res chain seq x y z
N PHE A 1 3.02 -8.51 8.33
CA PHE A 1 3.90 -7.32 8.44
C PHE A 1 4.09 -6.75 7.06
N ALA A 2 4.13 -5.43 6.88
CA ALA A 2 4.33 -4.76 5.59
C ALA A 2 5.70 -4.08 5.56
N TYR A 3 6.48 -4.32 4.50
CA TYR A 3 7.85 -3.81 4.36
C TYR A 3 7.88 -2.51 3.53
N TYR A 4 8.38 -1.43 4.13
CA TYR A 4 8.54 -0.12 3.50
C TYR A 4 10.04 0.23 3.37
N ALA A 5 10.45 0.81 2.24
CA ALA A 5 11.82 1.28 2.00
C ALA A 5 11.83 2.46 1.01
N HIS A 6 11.41 3.64 1.45
CA HIS A 6 11.29 4.83 0.61
C HIS A 6 11.55 6.12 1.42
N SER A 7 12.04 7.17 0.75
CA SER A 7 12.26 8.50 1.37
C SER A 7 11.13 9.49 1.10
N TYR A 8 10.35 9.26 0.05
CA TYR A 8 9.20 10.08 -0.34
C TYR A 8 7.92 9.27 -0.18
N PHE A 9 6.80 9.94 0.05
CA PHE A 9 5.49 9.32 0.21
C PHE A 9 4.39 10.20 -0.39
N CYS A 10 3.29 9.57 -0.78
CA CYS A 10 2.09 10.27 -1.19
C CYS A 10 1.34 10.81 0.05
N PRO A 11 0.98 12.11 0.11
CA PRO A 11 0.09 12.61 1.16
C PRO A 11 -1.29 11.95 1.07
N VAL A 12 -2.07 12.04 2.14
CA VAL A 12 -3.46 11.53 2.13
C VAL A 12 -4.29 12.33 1.13
N VAL A 13 -4.87 11.61 0.18
CA VAL A 13 -5.75 12.10 -0.89
C VAL A 13 -7.08 11.34 -0.89
N ASP A 14 -8.07 11.81 -1.65
CA ASP A 14 -9.41 11.21 -1.72
C ASP A 14 -9.39 9.71 -2.11
N GLN A 15 -8.44 9.30 -2.95
CA GLN A 15 -8.23 7.91 -3.38
C GLN A 15 -7.56 7.03 -2.30
N THR A 16 -7.24 7.57 -1.13
CA THR A 16 -6.56 6.83 -0.08
C THR A 16 -7.53 5.91 0.64
N VAL A 17 -7.35 4.61 0.46
CA VAL A 17 -8.14 3.58 1.16
C VAL A 17 -7.50 3.10 2.45
N PHE A 18 -6.18 3.26 2.60
CA PHE A 18 -5.49 2.96 3.85
C PHE A 18 -4.30 3.89 4.10
N THR A 19 -4.19 4.40 5.33
CA THR A 19 -3.08 5.24 5.77
C THR A 19 -2.15 4.48 6.71
N THR A 20 -0.87 4.84 6.72
CA THR A 20 0.07 4.47 7.77
C THR A 20 0.80 5.70 8.28
N SER A 21 1.68 5.55 9.28
CA SER A 21 2.47 6.66 9.82
C SER A 21 3.94 6.30 10.02
N TYR A 22 4.81 7.25 9.70
CA TYR A 22 6.22 7.26 10.03
C TYR A 22 6.68 8.73 10.15
N GLY A 23 6.62 9.28 11.36
CA GLY A 23 6.74 10.73 11.61
C GLY A 23 5.51 11.53 11.16
N ASN A 24 5.05 11.31 9.92
CA ASN A 24 3.84 11.88 9.34
C ASN A 24 2.87 10.78 8.92
N GLN A 25 1.58 11.10 8.80
CA GLN A 25 0.57 10.22 8.19
C GLN A 25 0.63 10.33 6.66
N PHE A 26 0.54 9.20 5.97
CA PHE A 26 0.60 9.14 4.51
C PHE A 26 -0.19 7.96 3.94
N SER A 27 -0.44 7.98 2.63
CA SER A 27 -1.17 6.91 1.93
C SER A 27 -0.32 5.66 1.80
N ALA A 28 -0.75 4.58 2.46
CA ALA A 28 -0.13 3.27 2.34
C ALA A 28 -0.75 2.48 1.19
N VAL A 29 -2.05 2.68 0.94
CA VAL A 29 -2.80 2.08 -0.16
C VAL A 29 -3.71 3.14 -0.78
N ILE A 30 -3.71 3.20 -2.11
CA ILE A 30 -4.62 4.00 -2.92
C ILE A 30 -5.42 3.11 -3.87
N GLU A 31 -6.63 3.53 -4.17
CA GLU A 31 -7.50 2.90 -5.14
C GLU A 31 -8.22 3.97 -5.95
N ASP A 32 -8.19 3.84 -7.27
CA ASP A 32 -8.96 4.66 -8.20
C ASP A 32 -9.51 3.79 -9.33
N SER A 33 -10.79 3.47 -9.25
CA SER A 33 -11.47 2.62 -10.23
C SER A 33 -10.78 1.25 -10.36
N ASN A 34 -10.12 0.97 -11.49
CA ASN A 34 -9.38 -0.28 -11.72
C ASN A 34 -7.87 -0.16 -11.46
N ILE A 35 -7.42 0.94 -10.82
CA ILE A 35 -6.03 1.22 -10.48
C ILE A 35 -5.83 1.05 -8.98
N TYR A 36 -4.81 0.27 -8.61
CA TYR A 36 -4.46 -0.03 -7.24
C TYR A 36 -2.98 0.27 -7.02
N GLY A 37 -2.66 0.93 -5.91
CA GLY A 37 -1.29 1.26 -5.54
C GLY A 37 -1.01 0.97 -4.08
N VAL A 38 0.11 0.32 -3.80
CA VAL A 38 0.62 0.10 -2.44
C VAL A 38 1.98 0.76 -2.30
N GLN A 39 2.21 1.43 -1.17
CA GLN A 39 3.48 2.11 -0.89
C GLN A 39 4.53 1.16 -0.31
N PHE A 40 4.10 0.10 0.36
CA PHE A 40 4.96 -1.01 0.80
C PHE A 40 5.24 -1.97 -0.35
N HIS A 41 6.26 -2.81 -0.19
CA HIS A 41 6.62 -3.86 -1.13
C HIS A 41 5.92 -5.17 -0.77
N PRO A 42 4.80 -5.55 -1.42
CA PRO A 42 4.10 -6.78 -1.10
C PRO A 42 4.99 -8.01 -1.34
N GLU A 43 5.88 -8.00 -2.33
CA GLU A 43 6.82 -9.08 -2.61
C GLU A 43 7.88 -9.28 -1.49
N LYS A 44 8.12 -8.26 -0.66
CA LYS A 44 9.04 -8.31 0.49
C LYS A 44 8.33 -8.43 1.84
N SER A 45 7.01 -8.57 1.84
CA SER A 45 6.17 -8.54 3.04
C SER A 45 5.74 -9.94 3.53
N GLY A 46 6.40 -11.00 3.07
CA GLY A 46 6.12 -12.38 3.49
C GLY A 46 4.68 -12.83 3.22
N ASP A 47 4.09 -13.58 4.16
CA ASP A 47 2.73 -14.11 4.00
C ASP A 47 1.66 -13.03 3.82
N PHE A 48 1.84 -11.88 4.50
CA PHE A 48 0.93 -10.75 4.35
C PHE A 48 0.95 -10.21 2.91
N GLY A 49 2.15 -10.02 2.37
CA GLY A 49 2.32 -9.53 1.00
C GLY A 49 1.81 -10.50 -0.06
N ARG A 50 2.02 -11.81 0.15
CA ARG A 50 1.44 -12.87 -0.69
C ARG A 50 -0.09 -12.78 -0.74
N LEU A 51 -0.74 -12.57 0.40
CA LEU A 51 -2.20 -12.41 0.47
C LEU A 51 -2.68 -11.18 -0.32
N VAL A 52 -1.98 -10.05 -0.20
CA VAL A 52 -2.31 -8.83 -0.96
C VAL A 52 -2.25 -9.08 -2.46
N ILE A 53 -1.17 -9.70 -2.97
CA ILE A 53 -1.02 -10.02 -4.38
C ILE A 53 -2.10 -11.00 -4.84
N GLN A 54 -2.39 -12.04 -4.04
CA GLN A 54 -3.43 -13.01 -4.38
C GLN A 54 -4.82 -12.36 -4.50
N ASN A 55 -5.16 -11.46 -3.57
CA ASN A 55 -6.41 -10.71 -3.62
C ASN A 55 -6.49 -9.86 -4.87
N PHE A 56 -5.42 -9.12 -5.20
CA PHE A 56 -5.37 -8.29 -6.41
C PHE A 56 -5.57 -9.11 -7.70
N VAL A 57 -4.93 -10.27 -7.81
CA VAL A 57 -5.06 -11.17 -8.98
C VAL A 57 -6.45 -11.82 -9.07
N SER A 58 -7.20 -11.87 -7.97
CA SER A 58 -8.51 -12.52 -7.89
C SER A 58 -9.70 -11.54 -8.02
N LEU A 59 -9.42 -10.25 -8.30
CA LEU A 59 -10.44 -9.23 -8.62
C LEU A 59 -11.04 -9.46 -10.01
#